data_AF-T4VIH2-F1
#
_entry.id   AF-T4VIH2-F1
#
_cell.length_a   1.000
_cell.length_b   1.000
_cell.length_c   1.000
_cell.angle_alpha   90.00
_cell.angle_beta   90.00
_cell.angle_gamma   90.00
#
_symmetry.space_group_name_H-M   'P 1'
#
loop_
_entity.id
_entity.type
_entity.pdbx_description
1 polymer ?
#
loop_
_entity_poly.entity_id
_entity_poly.type
_entity_poly.pdbx_seq_one_letter_code
_entity_poly.pdbx_strand_id
1 'polypeptide(L)'
;MINIVYIYPNTEFINKEINICRIIDDKDKETIVVYGIEENNKVKIYITNTFTGDNKLVKKANNVNDMVRFIENNEHEIKTLESLEYVEKYILNKIG
;
A
#
# COMPACT_ATOMS: atom_id res chain seq x y z
N MET A 1 -5.45 -14.55 -7.55
CA MET A 1 -5.37 -13.49 -8.58
C MET A 1 -5.15 -12.23 -7.79
N ILE A 2 -4.18 -11.41 -8.18
CA ILE A 2 -3.90 -10.20 -7.43
C ILE A 2 -4.90 -9.12 -7.84
N ASN A 3 -5.59 -8.57 -6.84
CA ASN A 3 -6.55 -7.50 -6.99
C ASN A 3 -6.17 -6.31 -6.12
N ILE A 4 -6.63 -5.11 -6.50
CA ILE A 4 -6.42 -3.89 -5.74
C ILE A 4 -7.77 -3.29 -5.39
N VAL A 5 -7.98 -3.00 -4.11
CA VAL A 5 -9.15 -2.30 -3.59
C VAL A 5 -8.70 -0.96 -3.07
N TYR A 6 -9.12 0.12 -3.73
CA TYR A 6 -8.84 1.49 -3.31
C TYR A 6 -9.81 1.91 -2.21
N ILE A 7 -9.26 2.50 -1.15
CA ILE A 7 -10.03 2.99 0.01
C ILE A 7 -10.02 4.53 0.01
N TYR A 8 -8.84 5.13 -0.21
CA TYR A 8 -8.71 6.56 -0.50
C TYR A 8 -9.18 6.85 -1.94
N PRO A 9 -9.88 7.98 -2.22
CA PRO A 9 -10.19 9.11 -1.33
C PRO A 9 -11.49 8.98 -0.53
N ASN A 10 -12.14 7.82 -0.52
CA ASN A 10 -13.43 7.62 0.16
C ASN A 10 -13.32 7.50 1.70
N THR A 11 -12.13 7.75 2.26
CA THR A 11 -11.85 7.73 3.69
C THR A 11 -11.07 8.99 4.08
N GLU A 12 -11.19 9.36 5.35
CA GLU A 12 -10.41 10.43 5.97
C GLU A 12 -9.37 9.85 6.94
N PHE A 13 -8.52 10.70 7.48
CA PHE A 13 -7.61 10.33 8.57
C PHE A 13 -8.40 10.09 9.86
N ILE A 14 -8.16 8.95 10.50
CA ILE A 14 -8.72 8.59 11.82
C ILE A 14 -7.54 8.33 12.75
N ASN A 15 -7.44 9.05 13.86
CA ASN A 15 -6.31 8.94 14.80
C ASN A 15 -4.93 9.07 14.11
N LYS A 16 -4.79 10.02 13.18
CA LYS A 16 -3.60 10.25 12.36
C LYS A 16 -3.27 9.13 11.36
N GLU A 17 -4.12 8.12 11.22
CA GLU A 17 -3.94 7.03 10.26
C GLU A 17 -4.94 7.16 9.11
N ILE A 18 -4.53 6.79 7.90
CA ILE A 18 -5.41 6.68 6.74
C ILE A 18 -5.12 5.41 5.95
N ASN A 19 -6.18 4.66 5.62
CA ASN A 19 -6.08 3.52 4.72
C ASN A 19 -6.07 3.99 3.27
N ILE A 20 -5.09 3.55 2.48
CA ILE A 20 -4.91 3.99 1.09
C ILE A 20 -5.55 2.97 0.16
N CYS A 21 -5.04 1.74 0.17
CA CYS A 21 -5.57 0.63 -0.60
C CYS A 21 -5.21 -0.72 0.04
N ARG A 22 -5.82 -1.78 -0.47
CA ARG A 22 -5.48 -3.17 -0.15
C ARG A 22 -5.14 -3.90 -1.43
N ILE A 23 -4.07 -4.68 -1.39
CA ILE A 23 -3.68 -5.57 -2.49
C ILE A 23 -3.94 -7.00 -2.00
N ILE A 24 -4.85 -7.69 -2.64
CA ILE A 24 -5.43 -8.95 -2.18
C ILE A 24 -4.99 -10.05 -3.14
N ASP A 25 -4.48 -11.17 -2.62
CA ASP A 25 -4.39 -12.39 -3.41
C ASP A 25 -5.58 -13.30 -3.08
N ASP A 26 -6.50 -13.42 -4.04
CA ASP A 26 -7.69 -14.25 -3.88
C ASP A 26 -7.38 -15.74 -3.68
N LYS A 27 -6.19 -16.22 -4.08
CA LYS A 27 -5.81 -17.64 -3.94
C LYS A 27 -5.56 -18.00 -2.48
N ASP A 28 -4.67 -17.25 -1.85
CA ASP A 28 -4.20 -17.53 -0.49
C ASP A 28 -4.99 -16.74 0.56
N LYS A 29 -5.91 -15.86 0.13
CA LYS A 29 -6.71 -14.95 0.96
C LYS A 29 -5.84 -14.04 1.83
N GLU A 30 -4.63 -13.78 1.37
CA GLU A 30 -3.69 -12.85 2.00
C GLU A 30 -3.90 -11.43 1.47
N THR A 31 -3.41 -10.46 2.23
CA THR A 31 -3.56 -9.05 1.87
C THR A 31 -2.34 -8.24 2.29
N ILE A 32 -1.89 -7.37 1.41
CA ILE A 32 -1.05 -6.23 1.74
C ILE A 32 -1.95 -5.03 2.00
N VAL A 33 -1.81 -4.44 3.18
CA VAL A 33 -2.48 -3.18 3.52
C VAL A 33 -1.50 -2.04 3.27
N VAL A 34 -1.92 -1.04 2.48
CA VAL A 34 -1.17 0.20 2.26
C VAL A 34 -1.86 1.31 3.04
N TYR A 35 -1.13 1.98 3.92
CA TYR A 35 -1.68 2.99 4.81
C TYR A 35 -0.66 4.10 5.12
N GLY A 36 -1.16 5.24 5.58
CA GLY A 36 -0.36 6.38 5.96
C GLY A 36 -0.56 6.76 7.42
N ILE A 37 0.50 7.19 8.09
CA ILE A 37 0.46 7.79 9.44
C ILE A 37 0.99 9.21 9.36
N GLU A 38 0.20 10.18 9.82
CA GLU A 38 0.62 11.57 9.93
C GLU A 38 1.53 11.77 11.15
N GLU A 39 2.73 12.30 10.90
CA GLU A 39 3.74 12.59 11.91
C GLU A 39 4.59 13.80 11.49
N ASN A 40 4.67 14.82 12.35
CA ASN A 40 5.49 16.03 12.14
C ASN A 40 5.24 16.70 10.78
N ASN A 41 3.98 16.97 10.43
CA ASN A 41 3.55 17.60 9.17
C ASN A 41 3.93 16.81 7.90
N LYS A 42 4.24 15.53 8.03
CA LYS A 42 4.45 14.59 6.91
C LYS A 42 3.62 13.35 7.13
N VAL A 43 3.37 12.61 6.06
CA VAL A 43 2.76 11.29 6.10
C VAL A 43 3.83 10.23 5.89
N LYS A 44 4.02 9.35 6.87
CA LYS A 44 4.79 8.12 6.72
C LYS A 44 3.89 7.06 6.10
N ILE A 45 4.28 6.55 4.94
CA ILE A 45 3.53 5.53 4.20
C ILE A 45 4.13 4.18 4.53
N TYR A 46 3.25 3.24 4.89
CA TYR A 46 3.61 1.89 5.28
C TYR A 46 2.90 0.87 4.40
N ILE A 47 3.51 -0.31 4.30
CA ILE A 47 2.85 -1.53 3.82
C ILE A 47 2.91 -2.58 4.93
N THR A 48 1.81 -3.29 5.12
CA THR A 48 1.72 -4.42 6.05
C THR A 48 1.33 -5.67 5.31
N ASN A 49 2.14 -6.71 5.42
CA ASN A 49 1.69 -8.05 5.06
C ASN A 49 0.82 -8.60 6.19
N THR A 50 -0.43 -8.94 5.92
CA THR A 50 -1.30 -9.53 6.95
C THR A 50 -0.91 -10.94 7.36
N PHE A 51 -0.13 -11.66 6.54
CA PHE A 51 0.41 -12.98 6.87
C PHE A 51 1.56 -12.89 7.89
N THR A 52 2.54 -11.99 7.66
CA THR A 52 3.69 -11.86 8.57
C THR A 52 3.45 -10.88 9.71
N GLY A 53 2.52 -9.94 9.54
CA GLY A 53 2.29 -8.81 10.45
C GLY A 53 3.36 -7.72 10.35
N ASP A 54 4.32 -7.83 9.42
CA ASP A 54 5.42 -6.88 9.31
C ASP A 54 4.97 -5.56 8.70
N ASN A 55 5.20 -4.47 9.43
CA ASN A 55 4.97 -3.11 8.95
C ASN A 55 6.27 -2.53 8.38
N LYS A 56 6.31 -2.32 7.06
CA LYS A 56 7.48 -1.76 6.37
C LYS A 56 7.22 -0.31 5.99
N LEU A 57 8.09 0.60 6.44
CA LEU A 57 8.05 2.00 6.01
C LEU A 57 8.52 2.07 4.55
N VAL A 58 7.64 2.56 3.68
CA VAL A 58 7.90 2.70 2.25
C VAL A 58 8.49 4.08 1.93
N LYS A 59 7.86 5.15 2.41
CA LYS A 59 8.33 6.52 2.16
C LYS A 59 7.78 7.53 3.15
N LYS A 60 8.39 8.71 3.20
CA LYS A 60 7.82 9.91 3.83
C LYS A 60 7.35 10.87 2.74
N ALA A 61 6.10 11.29 2.78
CA ALA A 61 5.48 12.16 1.78
C ALA A 61 4.77 13.34 2.44
N ASN A 62 4.41 14.36 1.66
CA ASN A 62 3.59 15.47 2.17
C ASN A 62 2.12 15.09 2.31
N ASN A 63 1.65 14.12 1.52
CA ASN A 63 0.30 13.57 1.54
C ASN A 63 0.32 12.15 0.95
N VAL A 64 -0.85 11.48 0.94
CA VAL A 64 -0.99 10.12 0.40
C VAL A 64 -1.13 10.06 -1.13
N ASN A 65 -1.39 11.17 -1.81
CA ASN A 65 -1.69 11.19 -3.25
C ASN A 65 -0.55 10.62 -4.09
N ASP A 66 0.70 10.90 -3.69
CA ASP A 66 1.86 10.37 -4.42
C ASP A 66 1.95 8.84 -4.32
N MET A 67 1.45 8.24 -3.24
CA MET A 67 1.37 6.78 -3.10
C MET A 67 0.21 6.22 -3.93
N VAL A 68 -0.95 6.88 -3.89
CA VAL A 68 -2.13 6.50 -4.68
C VAL A 68 -1.78 6.47 -6.16
N ARG A 69 -1.24 7.57 -6.69
CA ARG A 69 -0.80 7.67 -8.09
C ARG A 69 0.26 6.64 -8.46
N PHE A 70 1.16 6.33 -7.54
CA PHE A 70 2.15 5.28 -7.77
C PHE A 70 1.46 3.92 -7.99
N ILE A 71 0.51 3.57 -7.12
CA ILE A 71 -0.23 2.30 -7.25
C ILE A 71 -1.06 2.28 -8.53
N GLU A 72 -1.80 3.36 -8.82
CA GLU A 72 -2.61 3.49 -10.05
C GLU A 72 -1.76 3.33 -11.32
N ASN A 73 -0.62 4.03 -11.40
CA ASN A 73 0.26 3.97 -12.56
C ASN A 73 0.94 2.61 -12.76
N ASN A 74 1.00 1.78 -11.71
CA ASN A 74 1.63 0.46 -11.74
C ASN A 74 0.61 -0.67 -11.56
N GLU A 75 -0.70 -0.38 -11.59
CA GLU A 75 -1.76 -1.33 -11.24
C GLU A 75 -1.71 -2.59 -12.12
N HIS A 76 -1.54 -2.41 -13.42
CA HIS A 76 -1.45 -3.53 -14.36
C HIS A 76 -0.30 -4.47 -13.99
N GLU A 77 0.90 -3.91 -13.79
CA GLU A 77 2.09 -4.67 -13.41
C GLU A 77 1.88 -5.40 -12.08
N ILE A 78 1.36 -4.71 -11.06
CA ILE A 78 1.08 -5.28 -9.74
C ILE A 78 0.12 -6.47 -9.85
N LYS A 79 -0.94 -6.35 -10.66
CA LYS A 79 -1.93 -7.42 -10.87
C LYS A 79 -1.37 -8.63 -11.62
N THR A 80 -0.27 -8.47 -12.37
CA THR A 80 0.39 -9.56 -13.11
C THR A 80 1.44 -10.31 -12.29
N LEU A 81 1.81 -9.83 -11.11
CA LEU A 81 2.80 -10.50 -10.26
C LEU A 81 2.26 -11.82 -9.67
N GLU A 82 3.17 -12.75 -9.41
CA GLU A 82 2.81 -14.12 -9.02
C GLU A 82 2.35 -14.26 -7.56
N SER A 83 2.81 -13.37 -6.67
CA SER A 83 2.51 -13.41 -5.23
C SER A 83 2.61 -12.03 -4.58
N LEU A 84 2.05 -11.90 -3.37
CA LEU A 84 2.18 -10.68 -2.56
C LEU A 84 3.63 -10.40 -2.15
N GLU A 85 4.48 -11.42 -1.99
CA GLU A 85 5.90 -11.22 -1.73
C GLU A 85 6.58 -10.45 -2.89
N TYR A 86 6.25 -10.81 -4.13
CA TYR A 86 6.75 -10.10 -5.31
C TYR A 86 6.18 -8.69 -5.41
N VAL A 87 4.90 -8.49 -5.04
CA VAL A 87 4.30 -7.14 -4.96
C VAL A 87 5.04 -6.27 -3.96
N GLU A 88 5.31 -6.75 -2.75
CA GLU A 88 6.06 -5.99 -1.76
C GLU A 88 7.43 -5.58 -2.26
N LYS A 89 8.18 -6.54 -2.80
CA LYS A 89 9.51 -6.29 -3.38
C LYS A 89 9.43 -5.25 -4.50
N TYR A 90 8.44 -5.35 -5.37
CA TYR A 90 8.23 -4.40 -6.45
C TYR A 90 7.96 -2.97 -5.94
N ILE A 91 7.05 -2.82 -4.97
CA ILE A 91 6.70 -1.52 -4.38
C ILE A 91 7.93 -0.90 -3.69
N LEU A 92 8.65 -1.68 -2.89
CA LEU A 92 9.84 -1.21 -2.17
C LEU A 92 10.97 -0.80 -3.12
N ASN A 93 11.18 -1.54 -4.21
CA ASN A 93 12.25 -1.28 -5.17
C ASN A 93 11.98 -0.07 -6.08
N LYS A 94 10.72 0.21 -6.43
CA LYS A 94 10.37 1.33 -7.32
C LYS A 94 10.16 2.67 -6.62
N ILE A 95 9.96 2.66 -5.30
CA ILE A 95 9.81 3.88 -4.50
C ILE A 95 11.16 4.32 -3.88
N GLY A 96 12.09 3.37 -3.72
CA GLY A 96 13.45 3.60 -3.22
C GLY A 96 14.36 4.36 -4.17
#